data_AF-A0A958H865-F1
#
_entry.id   AF-A0A958H865-F1
#
_cell.length_a   1.000
_cell.length_b   1.000
_cell.length_c   1.000
_cell.angle_alpha   90.00
_cell.angle_beta   90.00
_cell.angle_gamma   90.00
#
_symmetry.space_group_name_H-M   'P 1'
#
loop_
_entity.id
_entity.type
_entity.pdbx_description
1 polymer ?
#
loop_
_entity_poly.entity_id
_entity_poly.type
_entity_poly.pdbx_seq_one_letter_code
_entity_poly.pdbx_strand_id
1 'polypeptide(L)'
;MDSEQPSTAARRPGWDALLLAVLVIARLRINSFAEATLFEHFQNVTTHSLLGRLLTDRAEAAFGPWFGDPIALLLAALSIGALIVYLVVDLMGTKDWGPGTEEGRWRGWVKAGLVWAIIAFTVLLPTVKITLLRHENLPQSYSHDGGVIQTEATIDYFLSGKNPYVEDYRNTPMAEWGLEEFRTALDHYPYLPWTFVASAPVKLLSDALLGWYDQRFVYLIAFVLGLILATRLVARERTRWRLGLLMLLGLNPIMGLDLIFGQNDLFVWFWIVLAFWLLARSRSSVPGAQSPHPTPNSPFP
;
A
#
# COMPACT_ATOMS: atom_id res chain seq x y z
N MET A 1 6.57 58.59 -9.80
CA MET A 1 7.28 57.37 -10.25
C MET A 1 7.23 56.43 -9.06
N ASP A 2 6.06 55.84 -8.82
CA ASP A 2 5.84 55.00 -7.65
C ASP A 2 6.12 53.56 -8.05
N SER A 3 7.32 53.10 -7.72
CA SER A 3 7.66 51.69 -7.80
C SER A 3 6.89 50.96 -6.70
N GLU A 4 5.71 50.45 -7.03
CA GLU A 4 5.04 49.42 -6.20
C GLU A 4 6.01 48.23 -6.09
N GLN A 5 6.63 48.10 -4.91
CA GLN A 5 7.36 46.90 -4.57
C GLN A 5 6.36 45.74 -4.51
N PRO A 6 6.57 44.63 -5.23
CA PRO A 6 5.69 43.49 -5.15
C PRO A 6 5.71 42.96 -3.72
N SER A 7 4.57 43.03 -3.04
CA SER A 7 4.44 42.51 -1.67
C SER A 7 4.85 41.04 -1.68
N THR A 8 5.90 40.70 -0.92
CA THR A 8 6.33 39.33 -0.66
C THR A 8 5.33 38.67 0.31
N ALA A 9 4.09 38.50 -0.13
CA ALA A 9 3.11 37.74 0.63
C ALA A 9 3.62 36.30 0.76
N ALA A 10 3.76 35.81 1.99
CA ALA A 10 4.21 34.46 2.27
C ALA A 10 3.36 33.44 1.49
N ARG A 11 4.01 32.64 0.63
CA ARG A 11 3.31 31.61 -0.15
C ARG A 11 2.76 30.55 0.78
N ARG A 12 1.47 30.25 0.62
CA ARG A 12 0.80 29.17 1.35
C ARG A 12 1.08 27.83 0.67
N PRO A 13 1.30 26.75 1.43
CA PRO A 13 1.39 25.40 0.88
C PRO A 13 0.14 25.02 0.08
N GLY A 14 0.30 24.17 -0.91
CA GLY A 14 -0.80 23.56 -1.65
C GLY A 14 -1.67 22.69 -0.74
N TRP A 15 -2.93 22.50 -1.14
CA TRP A 15 -3.86 21.59 -0.44
C TRP A 15 -3.34 20.15 -0.39
N ASP A 16 -2.64 19.70 -1.44
CA ASP A 16 -2.05 18.37 -1.53
C ASP A 16 -0.87 18.19 -0.56
N ALA A 17 -0.12 19.24 -0.26
CA ALA A 17 0.91 19.24 0.78
C ALA A 17 0.32 19.03 2.18
N LEU A 18 -0.78 19.69 2.50
CA LEU A 18 -1.50 19.48 3.76
C LEU A 18 -2.06 18.05 3.85
N LEU A 19 -2.72 17.59 2.79
CA LEU A 19 -3.26 16.23 2.73
C LEU A 19 -2.16 15.19 2.96
N LEU A 20 -1.03 15.33 2.27
CA LEU A 20 0.09 14.41 2.41
C LEU A 20 0.64 14.41 3.83
N ALA A 21 0.86 15.59 4.42
CA ALA A 21 1.38 15.70 5.79
C ALA A 21 0.46 15.00 6.81
N VAL A 22 -0.86 15.23 6.70
CA VAL A 22 -1.86 14.57 7.58
C VAL A 22 -1.81 13.06 7.42
N LEU A 23 -1.80 12.56 6.18
CA LEU A 23 -1.77 11.11 5.92
C LEU A 23 -0.48 10.45 6.39
N VAL A 24 0.69 11.09 6.18
CA VAL A 24 1.97 10.59 6.66
C VAL A 24 2.01 10.52 8.18
N ILE A 25 1.60 11.59 8.87
CA ILE A 25 1.57 11.61 10.33
C ILE A 25 0.62 10.54 10.86
N ALA A 26 -0.60 10.46 10.33
CA ALA A 26 -1.57 9.44 10.73
C ALA A 26 -1.01 8.03 10.53
N ARG A 27 -0.38 7.77 9.39
CA ARG A 27 0.21 6.47 9.06
C ARG A 27 1.35 6.10 9.99
N LEU A 28 2.27 7.02 10.27
CA LEU A 28 3.38 6.77 11.19
C LEU A 28 2.88 6.46 12.61
N ARG A 29 1.88 7.19 13.10
CA ARG A 29 1.30 6.95 14.43
C ARG A 29 0.60 5.59 14.50
N ILE A 30 -0.17 5.24 13.48
CA ILE A 30 -0.89 3.97 13.43
C ILE A 30 0.07 2.78 13.26
N ASN A 31 1.08 2.90 12.40
CA ASN A 31 2.13 1.87 12.28
C ASN A 31 2.88 1.67 13.59
N SER A 32 3.30 2.76 14.24
CA SER A 32 4.02 2.68 15.52
C SER A 32 3.17 2.01 16.59
N PHE A 33 1.86 2.30 16.62
CA PHE A 33 0.93 1.66 17.53
C PHE A 33 0.80 0.15 17.26
N ALA A 34 0.64 -0.24 15.99
CA ALA A 34 0.51 -1.64 15.61
C ALA A 34 1.82 -2.44 15.82
N GLU A 35 2.98 -1.83 15.57
CA GLU A 35 4.27 -2.48 15.84
C GLU A 35 4.54 -2.64 17.33
N ALA A 36 4.06 -1.72 18.17
CA ALA A 36 4.21 -1.83 19.62
C ALA A 36 3.46 -3.04 20.21
N THR A 37 2.51 -3.63 19.48
CA THR A 37 1.81 -4.86 19.91
C THR A 37 2.52 -6.14 19.45
N LEU A 38 3.61 -6.05 18.70
CA LEU A 38 4.37 -7.21 18.25
C LEU A 38 5.35 -7.68 19.33
N PHE A 39 5.11 -8.87 19.86
CA PHE A 39 5.98 -9.50 20.85
C PHE A 39 7.32 -9.94 20.22
N GLU A 40 8.42 -9.85 20.98
CA GLU A 40 9.78 -10.24 20.56
C GLU A 40 10.31 -9.59 19.26
N HIS A 41 9.60 -8.60 18.73
CA HIS A 41 9.85 -8.01 17.42
C HIS A 41 11.24 -7.38 17.29
N PHE A 42 11.71 -6.69 18.33
CA PHE A 42 13.06 -6.11 18.34
C PHE A 42 14.15 -7.18 18.22
N GLN A 43 14.06 -8.24 19.03
CA GLN A 43 15.03 -9.34 19.02
C GLN A 43 15.02 -10.05 17.67
N ASN A 44 13.83 -10.32 17.13
CA ASN A 44 13.71 -10.98 15.84
C ASN A 44 14.29 -10.14 14.70
N VAL A 45 14.21 -8.80 14.77
CA VAL A 45 14.88 -7.90 13.80
C VAL A 45 16.40 -7.96 13.94
N THR A 46 16.95 -7.93 15.15
CA THR A 46 18.42 -7.89 15.34
C THR A 46 19.08 -9.22 15.01
N THR A 47 18.41 -10.34 15.23
CA THR A 47 18.95 -11.68 14.94
C THR A 47 18.68 -12.18 13.52
N HIS A 48 17.82 -11.51 12.74
CA HIS A 48 17.45 -11.93 11.39
C HIS A 48 18.65 -11.86 10.42
N SER A 49 18.79 -12.86 9.54
CA SER A 49 19.99 -13.06 8.72
C SER A 49 20.29 -11.90 7.76
N LEU A 50 19.25 -11.29 7.18
CA LEU A 50 19.33 -10.09 6.32
C LEU A 50 19.16 -8.78 7.09
N LEU A 51 18.06 -8.65 7.86
CA LEU A 51 17.69 -7.38 8.51
C LEU A 51 18.69 -6.99 9.62
N GLY A 52 19.19 -7.95 10.39
CA GLY A 52 20.19 -7.70 11.42
C GLY A 52 21.50 -7.14 10.86
N ARG A 53 21.87 -7.50 9.62
CA ARG A 53 23.08 -6.96 8.95
C ARG A 53 22.96 -5.49 8.57
N LEU A 54 21.75 -4.93 8.53
CA LEU A 54 21.54 -3.50 8.30
C LEU A 54 21.85 -2.67 9.55
N LEU A 55 21.92 -3.31 10.72
CA LEU A 55 22.19 -2.68 11.99
C LEU A 55 23.66 -2.88 12.35
N THR A 56 24.27 -1.81 12.87
CA THR A 56 25.59 -1.92 13.49
C THR A 56 25.42 -2.19 14.98
N ASP A 57 26.38 -2.84 15.63
CA ASP A 57 26.36 -3.08 17.08
C ASP A 57 26.12 -1.78 17.88
N ARG A 58 26.63 -0.65 17.38
CA ARG A 58 26.41 0.67 17.98
C ARG A 58 24.97 1.14 17.84
N ALA A 59 24.34 0.89 16.70
CA ALA A 59 22.94 1.22 16.50
C ALA A 59 22.04 0.37 17.41
N GLU A 60 22.30 -0.94 17.50
CA GLU A 60 21.57 -1.84 18.40
C GLU A 60 21.69 -1.40 19.86
N ALA A 61 22.91 -1.07 20.32
CA ALA A 61 23.15 -0.58 21.67
C ALA A 61 22.50 0.79 21.95
N ALA A 62 22.36 1.65 20.94
CA ALA A 62 21.78 2.99 21.09
C ALA A 62 20.25 2.98 21.19
N PHE A 63 19.58 2.07 20.47
CA PHE A 63 18.13 1.94 20.53
C PHE A 63 17.70 1.03 21.69
N GLY A 64 18.35 -0.11 21.90
CA GLY A 64 17.91 -1.10 22.89
C GLY A 64 16.45 -1.55 22.71
N PRO A 65 15.95 -2.45 23.57
CA PRO A 65 14.61 -3.04 23.41
C PRO A 65 13.46 -2.05 23.69
N TRP A 66 13.73 -0.91 24.33
CA TRP A 66 12.72 0.05 24.78
C TRP A 66 12.34 1.10 23.74
N PHE A 67 13.23 1.40 22.78
CA PHE A 67 13.00 2.47 21.80
C PHE A 67 12.32 2.00 20.50
N GLY A 68 12.06 0.69 20.38
CA GLY A 68 11.34 0.11 19.25
C GLY A 68 12.27 -0.41 18.14
N ASP A 69 11.66 -0.94 17.09
CA ASP A 69 12.35 -1.51 15.94
C ASP A 69 13.18 -0.44 15.20
N PRO A 70 14.52 -0.57 15.14
CA PRO A 70 15.39 0.42 14.52
C PRO A 70 15.16 0.57 13.01
N ILE A 71 14.72 -0.50 12.32
CA ILE A 71 14.37 -0.44 10.90
C ILE A 71 13.07 0.33 10.73
N ALA A 72 12.08 0.12 11.60
CA ALA A 72 10.85 0.90 11.57
C ALA A 72 11.11 2.40 11.79
N LEU A 73 11.97 2.74 12.75
CA LEU A 73 12.38 4.12 13.01
C LEU A 73 13.11 4.74 11.81
N LEU A 74 14.00 3.98 11.16
CA LEU A 74 14.66 4.42 9.93
C LEU A 74 13.66 4.69 8.81
N LEU A 75 12.72 3.77 8.57
CA LEU A 75 11.67 3.93 7.56
C LEU A 75 10.77 5.14 7.87
N ALA A 76 10.46 5.36 9.15
CA ALA A 76 9.72 6.55 9.60
C ALA A 76 10.51 7.83 9.30
N ALA A 77 11.80 7.89 9.66
CA ALA A 77 12.67 9.03 9.39
C ALA A 77 12.78 9.32 7.88
N LEU A 78 12.94 8.29 7.05
CA LEU A 78 12.98 8.43 5.59
C LEU A 78 11.66 8.97 5.02
N SER A 79 10.52 8.53 5.55
CA SER A 79 9.21 9.06 5.15
C SER A 79 9.02 10.54 5.52
N ILE A 80 9.49 10.96 6.70
CA ILE A 80 9.47 12.36 7.14
C ILE A 80 10.41 13.19 6.26
N GLY A 81 11.61 12.67 5.97
CA GLY A 81 12.54 13.30 5.05
C GLY A 81 11.94 13.52 3.66
N ALA A 82 11.29 12.49 3.10
CA ALA A 82 10.58 12.59 1.82
C ALA A 82 9.42 13.60 1.88
N LEU A 83 8.69 13.66 2.99
CA LEU A 83 7.66 14.69 3.20
C LEU A 83 8.26 16.10 3.22
N ILE A 84 9.37 16.32 3.94
CA ILE A 84 10.05 17.63 3.98
C ILE A 84 10.48 18.04 2.57
N VAL A 85 11.10 17.13 1.81
CA VAL A 85 11.49 17.39 0.42
C VAL A 85 10.26 17.72 -0.43
N TYR A 86 9.14 17.01 -0.24
CA TYR A 86 7.89 17.32 -0.93
C TYR A 86 7.40 18.73 -0.62
N LEU A 87 7.42 19.14 0.65
CA LEU A 87 7.01 20.48 1.08
C LEU A 87 7.91 21.57 0.47
N VAL A 88 9.22 21.34 0.43
CA VAL A 88 10.17 22.25 -0.23
C VAL A 88 9.87 22.38 -1.72
N VAL A 89 9.70 21.25 -2.43
CA VAL A 89 9.30 21.23 -3.85
C VAL A 89 7.96 21.93 -4.07
N ASP A 90 7.04 21.84 -3.11
CA ASP A 90 5.76 22.51 -3.20
C ASP A 90 5.87 24.04 -3.06
N LEU A 91 6.68 24.51 -2.11
CA LEU A 91 6.90 25.94 -1.84
C LEU A 91 7.72 26.63 -2.95
N MET A 92 8.67 25.92 -3.56
CA MET A 92 9.51 26.46 -4.64
C MET A 92 8.76 26.74 -5.94
N GLY A 93 7.59 26.14 -6.16
CA GLY A 93 6.82 26.32 -7.39
C GLY A 93 6.36 27.77 -7.60
N THR A 94 6.76 28.40 -8.71
CA THR A 94 6.34 29.76 -9.07
C THR A 94 4.94 29.79 -9.70
N LYS A 95 4.26 30.95 -9.65
CA LYS A 95 2.97 31.16 -10.36
C LYS A 95 3.11 30.95 -11.87
N ASP A 96 4.31 31.11 -12.41
CA ASP A 96 4.62 31.03 -13.83
C ASP A 96 4.76 29.58 -14.32
N TRP A 97 4.93 28.62 -13.40
CA TRP A 97 5.00 27.19 -13.71
C TRP A 97 3.62 26.58 -13.89
N GLY A 98 2.89 27.08 -14.88
CA GLY A 98 1.59 26.56 -15.27
C GLY A 98 1.68 25.07 -15.63
N PRO A 99 0.59 24.29 -15.48
CA PRO A 99 0.57 22.84 -15.73
C PRO A 99 0.92 22.42 -17.17
N GLY A 100 1.03 23.36 -18.12
CA GLY A 100 1.49 23.12 -19.48
C GLY A 100 3.00 23.29 -19.71
N THR A 101 3.72 23.86 -18.74
CA THR A 101 5.18 24.08 -18.84
C THR A 101 5.96 22.77 -18.62
N GLU A 102 7.19 22.68 -19.14
CA GLU A 102 8.08 21.55 -18.84
C GLU A 102 8.41 21.47 -17.34
N GLU A 103 8.61 22.62 -16.71
CA GLU A 103 8.90 22.75 -15.28
C GLU A 103 7.73 22.28 -14.40
N GLY A 104 6.49 22.64 -14.77
CA GLY A 104 5.28 22.15 -14.12
C GLY A 104 5.10 20.63 -14.25
N ARG A 105 5.46 20.06 -15.41
CA ARG A 105 5.46 18.60 -15.62
C ARG A 105 6.49 17.92 -14.74
N TRP A 106 7.74 18.39 -14.75
CA TRP A 106 8.83 17.87 -13.90
C TRP A 106 8.44 17.87 -12.42
N ARG A 107 7.94 18.99 -11.91
CA ARG A 107 7.46 19.10 -10.53
C ARG A 107 6.39 18.06 -10.22
N GLY A 108 5.44 17.83 -11.12
CA GLY A 108 4.42 16.79 -10.96
C GLY A 108 5.03 15.39 -10.81
N TRP A 109 6.02 15.05 -11.63
CA TRP A 109 6.74 13.76 -11.55
C TRP A 109 7.53 13.63 -10.24
N VAL A 110 8.25 14.67 -9.82
CA VAL A 110 8.98 14.68 -8.55
C VAL A 110 8.03 14.49 -7.38
N LYS A 111 6.92 15.25 -7.33
CA LYS A 111 5.90 15.10 -6.28
C LYS A 111 5.30 13.70 -6.26
N ALA A 112 4.99 13.12 -7.42
CA ALA A 112 4.50 11.75 -7.50
C ALA A 112 5.55 10.72 -7.04
N GLY A 113 6.82 10.90 -7.43
CA GLY A 113 7.92 10.05 -6.99
C GLY A 113 8.13 10.08 -5.48
N LEU A 114 8.03 11.26 -4.86
CA LEU A 114 8.11 11.42 -3.41
C LEU A 114 6.93 10.75 -2.69
N VAL A 115 5.71 10.83 -3.22
CA VAL A 115 4.56 10.10 -2.67
C VAL A 115 4.79 8.58 -2.77
N TRP A 116 5.30 8.08 -3.89
CA TRP A 116 5.67 6.66 -4.01
C TRP A 116 6.78 6.24 -3.05
N ALA A 117 7.78 7.08 -2.81
CA ALA A 117 8.81 6.83 -1.82
C ALA A 117 8.21 6.73 -0.40
N ILE A 118 7.30 7.64 -0.05
CA ILE A 118 6.58 7.60 1.23
C ILE A 118 5.74 6.32 1.34
N ILE A 119 4.99 5.94 0.30
CA ILE A 119 4.23 4.67 0.26
C ILE A 119 5.19 3.48 0.44
N ALA A 120 6.35 3.50 -0.21
CA ALA A 120 7.35 2.46 -0.06
C ALA A 120 7.85 2.35 1.39
N PHE A 121 8.21 3.47 2.02
CA PHE A 121 8.72 3.49 3.39
C PHE A 121 7.65 3.17 4.45
N THR A 122 6.39 3.49 4.21
CA THR A 122 5.32 3.38 5.23
C THR A 122 4.38 2.18 5.03
N VAL A 123 4.48 1.50 3.88
CA VAL A 123 3.61 0.37 3.53
C VAL A 123 4.40 -0.78 2.93
N LEU A 124 5.06 -0.57 1.78
CA LEU A 124 5.67 -1.68 1.04
C LEU A 124 6.84 -2.33 1.80
N LEU A 125 7.81 -1.53 2.24
CA LEU A 125 8.98 -2.03 2.96
C LEU A 125 8.63 -2.56 4.35
N PRO A 126 7.73 -1.94 5.14
CA PRO A 126 7.23 -2.57 6.36
C PRO A 126 6.59 -3.93 6.10
N THR A 127 5.81 -4.09 5.03
CA THR A 127 5.22 -5.39 4.64
C THR A 127 6.32 -6.40 4.33
N VAL A 128 7.29 -6.04 3.48
CA VAL A 128 8.44 -6.91 3.17
C VAL A 128 9.23 -7.28 4.43
N LYS A 129 9.46 -6.32 5.34
CA LYS A 129 10.17 -6.54 6.61
C LYS A 129 9.50 -7.65 7.42
N ILE A 130 8.19 -7.56 7.66
CA ILE A 130 7.50 -8.57 8.47
C ILE A 130 7.27 -9.89 7.73
N THR A 131 7.24 -9.88 6.40
CA THR A 131 7.28 -11.09 5.58
C THR A 131 8.62 -11.82 5.73
N LEU A 132 9.73 -11.10 5.73
CA LEU A 132 11.06 -11.66 6.00
C LEU A 132 11.17 -12.17 7.44
N LEU A 133 10.72 -11.39 8.42
CA LEU A 133 10.71 -11.83 9.82
C LEU A 133 9.91 -13.12 10.00
N ARG A 134 8.73 -13.24 9.39
CA ARG A 134 7.96 -14.49 9.42
C ARG A 134 8.73 -15.67 8.82
N HIS A 135 9.42 -15.46 7.70
CA HIS A 135 10.13 -16.53 7.00
C HIS A 135 11.21 -17.20 7.85
N GLU A 136 11.88 -16.45 8.74
CA GLU A 136 12.91 -16.98 9.65
C GLU A 136 12.39 -17.34 11.05
N ASN A 137 11.08 -17.18 11.30
CA ASN A 137 10.44 -17.45 12.58
C ASN A 137 9.28 -18.45 12.40
N LEU A 138 8.32 -18.46 13.32
CA LEU A 138 7.19 -19.38 13.26
C LEU A 138 6.24 -19.02 12.11
N PRO A 139 5.66 -20.01 11.40
CA PRO A 139 4.78 -19.75 10.25
C PRO A 139 3.49 -18.99 10.58
N GLN A 140 3.06 -18.97 11.84
CA GLN A 140 1.90 -18.22 12.32
C GLN A 140 2.25 -16.80 12.82
N SER A 141 3.53 -16.46 12.94
CA SER A 141 3.97 -15.15 13.43
C SER A 141 3.83 -14.06 12.37
N TYR A 142 3.61 -12.81 12.82
CA TYR A 142 3.60 -11.61 11.97
C TYR A 142 2.61 -11.63 10.80
N SER A 143 1.55 -12.42 10.88
CA SER A 143 0.57 -12.58 9.81
C SER A 143 -0.85 -12.66 10.34
N HIS A 144 -1.78 -12.27 9.48
CA HIS A 144 -3.20 -12.47 9.64
C HIS A 144 -3.58 -13.93 9.39
N ASP A 145 -4.66 -14.36 10.03
CA ASP A 145 -5.12 -15.74 10.08
C ASP A 145 -5.52 -16.28 8.71
N GLY A 146 -6.73 -15.95 8.24
CA GLY A 146 -7.25 -16.41 6.98
C GLY A 146 -6.54 -15.77 5.79
N GLY A 147 -6.14 -14.52 5.95
CA GLY A 147 -5.54 -13.71 4.87
C GLY A 147 -4.17 -14.21 4.43
N VAL A 148 -3.37 -14.81 5.32
CA VAL A 148 -2.06 -15.37 4.95
C VAL A 148 -2.06 -16.87 5.20
N ILE A 149 -2.14 -17.26 6.48
CA ILE A 149 -1.83 -18.62 6.92
C ILE A 149 -2.80 -19.63 6.31
N GLN A 150 -4.10 -19.38 6.45
CA GLN A 150 -5.10 -20.31 5.92
C GLN A 150 -5.08 -20.32 4.39
N THR A 151 -4.94 -19.15 3.75
CA THR A 151 -4.88 -19.06 2.28
C THR A 151 -3.69 -19.84 1.72
N GLU A 152 -2.51 -19.80 2.37
CA GLU A 152 -1.34 -20.59 1.95
C GLU A 152 -1.62 -22.09 1.99
N ALA A 153 -2.15 -22.59 3.12
CA ALA A 153 -2.53 -23.99 3.25
C ALA A 153 -3.62 -24.41 2.24
N THR A 154 -4.58 -23.52 1.99
CA THR A 154 -5.62 -23.71 0.97
C THR A 154 -5.06 -23.82 -0.44
N ILE A 155 -4.02 -23.05 -0.78
CA ILE A 155 -3.35 -23.18 -2.08
C ILE A 155 -2.67 -24.55 -2.18
N ASP A 156 -2.03 -25.03 -1.11
CA ASP A 156 -1.41 -26.37 -1.10
C ASP A 156 -2.46 -27.47 -1.31
N TYR A 157 -3.61 -27.39 -0.62
CA TYR A 157 -4.72 -28.30 -0.86
C TYR A 157 -5.19 -28.25 -2.31
N PHE A 158 -5.44 -27.06 -2.85
CA PHE A 158 -5.85 -26.88 -4.23
C PHE A 158 -4.85 -27.48 -5.24
N LEU A 159 -3.56 -27.22 -5.07
CA LEU A 159 -2.50 -27.75 -5.94
C LEU A 159 -2.34 -29.27 -5.83
N SER A 160 -2.69 -29.85 -4.67
CA SER A 160 -2.73 -31.30 -4.46
C SER A 160 -4.02 -31.98 -4.95
N GLY A 161 -4.95 -31.22 -5.55
CA GLY A 161 -6.24 -31.75 -6.03
C GLY A 161 -7.28 -31.98 -4.95
N LYS A 162 -7.07 -31.46 -3.74
CA LYS A 162 -8.02 -31.51 -2.62
C LYS A 162 -9.01 -30.35 -2.69
N ASN A 163 -10.22 -30.54 -2.17
CA ASN A 163 -11.24 -29.50 -2.13
C ASN A 163 -11.13 -28.70 -0.81
N PRO A 164 -10.60 -27.45 -0.83
CA PRO A 164 -10.26 -26.74 0.41
C PRO A 164 -11.45 -26.38 1.32
N TYR A 165 -12.67 -26.53 0.82
CA TYR A 165 -13.92 -26.27 1.55
C TYR A 165 -14.38 -27.44 2.42
N VAL A 166 -13.76 -28.61 2.30
CA VAL A 166 -14.08 -29.81 3.11
C VAL A 166 -12.86 -30.36 3.85
N GLU A 167 -11.69 -29.74 3.68
CA GLU A 167 -10.47 -30.14 4.37
C GLU A 167 -10.38 -29.51 5.77
N ASP A 168 -9.72 -30.25 6.67
CA ASP A 168 -9.44 -29.82 8.04
C ASP A 168 -8.08 -29.10 8.15
N TYR A 169 -8.07 -27.90 8.73
CA TYR A 169 -6.90 -27.06 8.89
C TYR A 169 -6.21 -27.24 10.25
N ARG A 170 -6.67 -28.15 11.12
CA ARG A 170 -6.04 -28.45 12.43
C ARG A 170 -4.60 -28.96 12.34
N ASN A 171 -4.20 -29.51 11.20
CA ASN A 171 -2.83 -29.97 10.96
C ASN A 171 -2.00 -28.94 10.16
N THR A 172 -2.40 -27.67 10.21
CA THR A 172 -1.71 -26.56 9.53
C THR A 172 -1.30 -25.50 10.57
N PRO A 173 -0.41 -24.56 10.25
CA PRO A 173 -0.04 -23.49 11.18
C PRO A 173 -1.22 -22.62 11.65
N MET A 174 -2.35 -22.66 10.92
CA MET A 174 -3.59 -21.99 11.34
C MET A 174 -4.08 -22.48 12.70
N ALA A 175 -3.79 -23.74 13.05
CA ALA A 175 -4.15 -24.33 14.34
C ALA A 175 -3.45 -23.69 15.54
N GLU A 176 -2.33 -23.01 15.32
CA GLU A 176 -1.52 -22.35 16.35
C GLU A 176 -1.75 -20.83 16.38
N TRP A 177 -2.50 -20.28 15.42
CA TRP A 177 -2.74 -18.85 15.34
C TRP A 177 -3.81 -18.39 16.34
N GLY A 178 -3.56 -17.24 16.98
CA GLY A 178 -4.49 -16.61 17.91
C GLY A 178 -4.67 -17.36 19.24
N LEU A 179 -5.56 -16.82 20.07
CA LEU A 179 -5.94 -17.42 21.34
C LEU A 179 -6.78 -18.68 21.08
N GLU A 180 -6.53 -19.74 21.86
CA GLU A 180 -7.15 -21.05 21.66
C GLU A 180 -8.69 -20.98 21.63
N GLU A 181 -9.28 -20.09 22.43
CA GLU A 181 -10.73 -19.93 22.56
C GLU A 181 -11.40 -19.25 21.37
N PHE A 182 -10.64 -18.58 20.48
CA PHE A 182 -11.17 -17.80 19.36
C PHE A 182 -10.81 -18.39 17.99
N ARG A 183 -10.29 -19.61 17.92
CA ARG A 183 -9.96 -20.29 16.66
C ARG A 183 -11.23 -20.78 15.96
N THR A 184 -11.73 -20.00 15.00
CA THR A 184 -13.02 -20.27 14.33
C THR A 184 -12.90 -20.79 12.89
N ALA A 185 -11.73 -20.69 12.26
CA ALA A 185 -11.53 -21.03 10.85
C ALA A 185 -10.66 -22.29 10.64
N LEU A 186 -10.98 -23.37 11.35
CA LEU A 186 -10.23 -24.64 11.23
C LEU A 186 -10.96 -25.72 10.43
N ASP A 187 -12.28 -25.67 10.32
CA ASP A 187 -13.07 -26.76 9.72
C ASP A 187 -13.26 -26.64 8.20
N HIS A 188 -13.06 -25.45 7.64
CA HIS A 188 -13.21 -25.17 6.22
C HIS A 188 -12.57 -23.82 5.86
N TYR A 189 -12.32 -23.62 4.56
CA TYR A 189 -11.88 -22.33 4.03
C TYR A 189 -13.06 -21.35 3.90
N PRO A 190 -13.01 -20.14 4.50
CA PRO A 190 -14.15 -19.23 4.54
C PRO A 190 -14.24 -18.25 3.35
N TYR A 191 -13.26 -18.23 2.43
CA TYR A 191 -13.22 -17.24 1.34
C TYR A 191 -13.59 -17.84 -0.02
N LEU A 192 -13.91 -16.97 -0.98
CA LEU A 192 -14.26 -17.37 -2.34
C LEU A 192 -13.08 -18.03 -3.08
N PRO A 193 -13.34 -18.92 -4.06
CA PRO A 193 -12.29 -19.73 -4.68
C PRO A 193 -11.20 -18.88 -5.36
N TRP A 194 -11.61 -17.73 -5.88
CA TRP A 194 -10.74 -16.84 -6.62
C TRP A 194 -9.52 -16.36 -5.80
N THR A 195 -9.64 -16.28 -4.46
CA THR A 195 -8.54 -15.86 -3.60
C THR A 195 -7.34 -16.80 -3.72
N PHE A 196 -7.53 -18.12 -3.64
CA PHE A 196 -6.43 -19.07 -3.77
C PHE A 196 -6.11 -19.40 -5.22
N VAL A 197 -7.11 -19.42 -6.11
CA VAL A 197 -6.89 -19.69 -7.55
C VAL A 197 -6.01 -18.62 -8.18
N ALA A 198 -6.26 -17.33 -7.91
CA ALA A 198 -5.44 -16.25 -8.45
C ALA A 198 -4.04 -16.18 -7.82
N SER A 199 -3.89 -16.69 -6.59
CA SER A 199 -2.63 -16.68 -5.84
C SER A 199 -1.72 -17.86 -6.22
N ALA A 200 -2.29 -19.00 -6.62
CA ALA A 200 -1.54 -20.22 -6.95
C ALA A 200 -0.41 -20.03 -7.99
N PRO A 201 -0.60 -19.27 -9.09
CA PRO A 201 0.50 -19.02 -10.03
C PRO A 201 1.67 -18.25 -9.40
N VAL A 202 1.37 -17.31 -8.48
CA VAL A 202 2.39 -16.54 -7.78
C VAL A 202 3.13 -17.42 -6.78
N LYS A 203 2.43 -18.33 -6.09
CA LYS A 203 3.07 -19.35 -5.24
C LYS A 203 4.05 -20.21 -6.03
N LEU A 204 3.60 -20.81 -7.12
CA LEU A 204 4.46 -21.67 -7.96
C LEU A 204 5.71 -20.92 -8.46
N LEU A 205 5.54 -19.66 -8.86
CA LEU A 205 6.64 -18.81 -9.29
C LEU A 205 7.58 -18.47 -8.12
N SER A 206 7.03 -18.16 -6.95
CA SER A 206 7.79 -17.79 -5.75
C SER A 206 8.60 -18.97 -5.23
N ASP A 207 7.99 -20.16 -5.14
CA ASP A 207 8.68 -21.38 -4.75
C ASP A 207 9.83 -21.69 -5.73
N ALA A 208 9.62 -21.49 -7.04
CA ALA A 208 10.63 -21.74 -8.05
C ALA A 208 11.81 -20.73 -8.01
N LEU A 209 11.56 -19.46 -7.67
CA LEU A 209 12.57 -18.40 -7.71
C LEU A 209 13.25 -18.14 -6.35
N LEU A 210 12.48 -18.22 -5.28
CA LEU A 210 12.90 -17.85 -3.92
C LEU A 210 13.01 -19.08 -3.00
N GLY A 211 12.37 -20.20 -3.34
CA GLY A 211 12.31 -21.39 -2.50
C GLY A 211 11.24 -21.33 -1.40
N TRP A 212 10.42 -20.28 -1.38
CA TRP A 212 9.32 -20.11 -0.43
C TRP A 212 8.26 -19.16 -0.97
N TYR A 213 7.13 -19.13 -0.30
CA TYR A 213 6.00 -18.29 -0.64
C TYR A 213 5.44 -17.60 0.61
N ASP A 214 5.00 -16.36 0.43
CA ASP A 214 4.14 -15.67 1.38
C ASP A 214 3.00 -14.97 0.62
N GLN A 215 1.78 -15.13 1.12
CA GLN A 215 0.58 -14.60 0.47
C GLN A 215 0.63 -13.07 0.26
N ARG A 216 1.40 -12.33 1.07
CA ARG A 216 1.57 -10.88 0.92
C ARG A 216 2.28 -10.49 -0.37
N PHE A 217 2.98 -11.39 -1.06
CA PHE A 217 3.51 -11.12 -2.40
C PHE A 217 2.39 -10.81 -3.40
N VAL A 218 1.29 -11.57 -3.34
CA VAL A 218 0.10 -11.30 -4.15
C VAL A 218 -0.51 -9.95 -3.75
N TYR A 219 -0.59 -9.66 -2.45
CA TYR A 219 -1.17 -8.41 -1.97
C TYR A 219 -0.33 -7.18 -2.34
N LEU A 220 1.01 -7.28 -2.30
CA LEU A 220 1.91 -6.22 -2.76
C LEU A 220 1.71 -5.92 -4.25
N ILE A 221 1.62 -6.97 -5.09
CA ILE A 221 1.34 -6.82 -6.52
C ILE A 221 -0.03 -6.17 -6.73
N ALA A 222 -1.08 -6.70 -6.07
CA ALA A 222 -2.43 -6.19 -6.15
C ALA A 222 -2.53 -4.73 -5.71
N PHE A 223 -1.83 -4.34 -4.64
CA PHE A 223 -1.80 -2.98 -4.14
C PHE A 223 -1.16 -2.01 -5.14
N VAL A 224 0.06 -2.31 -5.60
CA VAL A 224 0.78 -1.43 -6.53
C VAL A 224 0.03 -1.30 -7.84
N LEU A 225 -0.46 -2.42 -8.41
CA LEU A 225 -1.25 -2.39 -9.63
C LEU A 225 -2.58 -1.64 -9.41
N GLY A 226 -3.25 -1.86 -8.29
CA GLY A 226 -4.49 -1.17 -7.93
C GLY A 226 -4.29 0.35 -7.85
N LEU A 227 -3.21 0.84 -7.24
CA LEU A 227 -2.89 2.27 -7.20
C LEU A 227 -2.61 2.83 -8.61
N ILE A 228 -1.87 2.10 -9.43
CA ILE A 228 -1.60 2.49 -10.82
C ILE A 228 -2.92 2.56 -11.63
N LEU A 229 -3.81 1.59 -11.47
CA LEU A 229 -5.10 1.55 -12.15
C LEU A 229 -6.03 2.67 -11.66
N ALA A 230 -6.13 2.86 -10.34
CA ALA A 230 -6.95 3.90 -9.73
C ALA A 230 -6.53 5.30 -10.22
N THR A 231 -5.23 5.60 -10.22
CA THR A 231 -4.74 6.89 -10.74
C THR A 231 -4.93 7.07 -12.24
N ARG A 232 -5.17 5.99 -13.00
CA ARG A 232 -5.52 6.01 -14.43
C ARG A 232 -7.03 6.16 -14.68
N LEU A 233 -7.89 6.05 -13.66
CA LEU A 233 -9.32 6.40 -13.77
C LEU A 233 -9.54 7.90 -13.92
N VAL A 234 -8.61 8.69 -13.38
CA VAL A 234 -8.66 10.14 -13.46
C VAL A 234 -8.00 10.61 -14.75
N ALA A 235 -8.68 11.51 -15.46
CA ALA A 235 -8.24 12.05 -16.74
C ALA A 235 -6.83 12.69 -16.65
N ARG A 236 -6.07 12.64 -17.74
CA ARG A 236 -4.63 12.98 -17.74
C ARG A 236 -4.36 14.44 -17.37
N GLU A 237 -5.24 15.34 -17.79
CA GLU A 237 -5.20 16.77 -17.51
C GLU A 237 -5.50 17.12 -16.03
N ARG A 238 -6.09 16.16 -15.29
CA ARG A 238 -6.47 16.31 -13.88
C ARG A 238 -5.36 15.83 -12.93
N THR A 239 -4.10 16.18 -13.19
CA THR A 239 -2.90 15.70 -12.45
C THR A 239 -3.01 15.85 -10.93
N ARG A 240 -3.55 16.97 -10.43
CA ARG A 240 -3.77 17.18 -8.99
C ARG A 240 -4.64 16.10 -8.35
N TRP A 241 -5.67 15.65 -9.06
CA TRP A 241 -6.61 14.64 -8.59
C TRP A 241 -6.00 13.24 -8.66
N ARG A 242 -5.15 12.97 -9.66
CA ARG A 242 -4.36 11.73 -9.74
C ARG A 242 -3.44 11.61 -8.53
N LEU A 243 -2.75 12.70 -8.20
CA LEU A 243 -1.86 12.76 -7.06
C LEU A 243 -2.62 12.61 -5.73
N GLY A 244 -3.73 13.33 -5.56
CA GLY A 244 -4.58 13.19 -4.37
C GLY A 244 -5.15 11.77 -4.20
N LEU A 245 -5.55 11.12 -5.29
CA LEU A 245 -6.03 9.74 -5.24
C LEU A 245 -4.92 8.75 -4.86
N LEU A 246 -3.70 8.95 -5.39
CA LEU A 246 -2.53 8.16 -4.99
C LEU A 246 -2.25 8.30 -3.50
N MET A 247 -2.33 9.51 -2.95
CA MET A 247 -2.15 9.74 -1.50
C MET A 247 -3.26 9.07 -0.69
N LEU A 248 -4.52 9.33 -1.02
CA LEU A 248 -5.67 8.84 -0.25
C LEU A 248 -5.74 7.32 -0.20
N LEU A 249 -5.45 6.64 -1.33
CA LEU A 249 -5.44 5.19 -1.38
C LEU A 249 -4.11 4.64 -0.86
N GLY A 250 -2.99 5.14 -1.37
CA GLY A 250 -1.67 4.59 -1.03
C GLY A 250 -1.24 4.80 0.42
N LEU A 251 -1.75 5.83 1.08
CA LEU A 251 -1.45 6.17 2.47
C LEU A 251 -2.67 6.04 3.39
N ASN A 252 -3.72 5.33 2.95
CA ASN A 252 -4.85 5.00 3.81
C ASN A 252 -4.34 4.21 5.03
N PRO A 253 -4.50 4.73 6.27
CA PRO A 253 -3.91 4.07 7.43
C PRO A 253 -4.51 2.71 7.76
N ILE A 254 -5.77 2.45 7.41
CA ILE A 254 -6.42 1.16 7.66
C ILE A 254 -5.88 0.15 6.63
N MET A 255 -6.08 0.45 5.34
CA MET A 255 -5.66 -0.45 4.25
C MET A 255 -4.16 -0.75 4.25
N GLY A 256 -3.33 0.18 4.72
CA GLY A 256 -1.92 -0.09 4.88
C GLY A 256 -1.62 -1.10 6.00
N LEU A 257 -2.39 -1.14 7.10
CA LEU A 257 -2.24 -2.17 8.13
C LEU A 257 -2.71 -3.52 7.58
N ASP A 258 -3.83 -3.52 6.86
CA ASP A 258 -4.36 -4.70 6.18
C ASP A 258 -3.29 -5.34 5.29
N LEU A 259 -2.58 -4.54 4.48
CA LEU A 259 -1.50 -5.06 3.64
C LEU A 259 -0.30 -5.56 4.46
N ILE A 260 0.17 -4.77 5.44
CA ILE A 260 1.31 -5.14 6.30
C ILE A 260 1.02 -6.52 6.91
N PHE A 261 -0.04 -6.65 7.69
CA PHE A 261 -0.35 -7.90 8.39
C PHE A 261 -0.95 -8.99 7.48
N GLY A 262 -1.31 -8.67 6.24
CA GLY A 262 -1.78 -9.64 5.25
C GLY A 262 -3.25 -10.00 5.39
N GLN A 263 -4.10 -9.04 5.67
CA GLN A 263 -5.56 -9.17 5.52
C GLN A 263 -5.95 -9.23 4.05
N ASN A 264 -7.07 -9.89 3.77
CA ASN A 264 -7.51 -10.19 2.41
C ASN A 264 -8.42 -9.11 1.78
N ASP A 265 -8.85 -8.10 2.53
CA ASP A 265 -9.66 -6.97 2.05
C ASP A 265 -9.03 -6.28 0.84
N LEU A 266 -7.71 -6.14 0.86
CA LEU A 266 -6.94 -5.53 -0.22
C LEU A 266 -7.06 -6.30 -1.54
N PHE A 267 -7.15 -7.63 -1.46
CA PHE A 267 -7.35 -8.46 -2.65
C PHE A 267 -8.69 -8.13 -3.31
N VAL A 268 -9.77 -8.00 -2.53
CA VAL A 268 -11.09 -7.61 -3.03
C VAL A 268 -11.07 -6.18 -3.59
N TRP A 269 -10.42 -5.25 -2.88
CA TRP A 269 -10.26 -3.87 -3.33
C TRP A 269 -9.61 -3.78 -4.72
N PHE A 270 -8.57 -4.56 -4.99
CA PHE A 270 -7.91 -4.57 -6.30
C PHE A 270 -8.88 -4.95 -7.42
N TRP A 271 -9.68 -5.99 -7.24
CA TRP A 271 -10.66 -6.42 -8.24
C TRP A 271 -11.76 -5.39 -8.48
N ILE A 272 -12.19 -4.68 -7.43
CA ILE A 272 -13.13 -3.55 -7.56
C ILE A 272 -12.51 -2.42 -8.40
N VAL A 273 -11.26 -2.03 -8.13
CA VAL A 273 -10.56 -1.01 -8.89
C VAL A 273 -10.38 -1.43 -10.35
N LEU A 274 -9.98 -2.68 -10.60
CA LEU A 274 -9.85 -3.22 -11.94
C LEU A 274 -11.18 -3.20 -12.69
N ALA A 275 -12.29 -3.59 -12.04
CA ALA A 275 -13.62 -3.56 -12.63
C ALA A 275 -14.03 -2.13 -13.03
N PHE A 276 -13.83 -1.13 -12.16
CA PHE A 276 -14.08 0.27 -12.50
C PHE A 276 -13.21 0.75 -13.66
N TRP A 277 -11.95 0.31 -13.72
CA TRP A 277 -11.04 0.67 -14.78
C TRP A 277 -11.43 0.07 -16.14
N LEU A 278 -11.85 -1.20 -16.15
CA LEU A 278 -12.38 -1.85 -17.35
C LEU A 278 -13.70 -1.19 -17.81
N LEU A 279 -14.59 -0.87 -16.88
CA LEU A 279 -15.85 -0.19 -17.16
C LEU A 279 -15.64 1.23 -17.72
N ALA A 280 -14.68 1.97 -17.17
CA ALA A 280 -14.33 3.30 -17.69
C ALA A 280 -13.83 3.21 -19.14
N ARG A 281 -13.03 2.18 -19.46
CA ARG A 281 -12.54 1.94 -20.83
C ARG A 281 -13.64 1.54 -21.79
N SER A 282 -14.55 0.65 -21.39
CA SER A 282 -15.63 0.20 -22.28
C SER A 282 -16.56 1.34 -22.70
N ARG A 283 -16.85 2.29 -21.78
CA ARG A 283 -17.68 3.47 -22.07
C ARG A 283 -17.02 4.44 -23.04
N SER A 284 -15.70 4.59 -22.99
CA SER A 284 -14.95 5.42 -23.95
C SER A 284 -14.86 4.78 -25.34
N SER A 285 -15.08 3.47 -25.45
CA SER A 285 -15.02 2.72 -26.70
C SER A 285 -16.35 2.64 -27.46
N VAL A 286 -17.46 3.18 -26.93
CA VAL A 286 -18.74 3.25 -27.65
C VAL A 286 -18.77 4.51 -28.53
N PRO A 287 -18.64 4.40 -29.86
CA PRO A 287 -18.79 5.54 -30.76
C PRO A 287 -20.29 5.80 -30.93
N GLY A 288 -20.81 6.89 -30.35
CA GLY A 288 -22.20 7.29 -30.60
C GLY A 288 -22.96 7.96 -29.46
N ALA A 289 -22.40 8.03 -28.24
CA ALA A 289 -23.01 8.84 -27.17
C ALA A 289 -22.70 10.32 -27.39
N GLN A 290 -23.29 10.92 -28.43
CA GLN A 290 -23.42 12.37 -28.53
C GLN A 290 -24.18 12.85 -27.30
N SER A 291 -23.55 13.73 -26.53
CA SER A 291 -24.20 14.53 -25.51
C SER A 291 -25.42 15.23 -26.12
N PRO A 292 -26.62 15.15 -25.51
CA PRO A 292 -27.75 15.94 -25.97
C PRO A 292 -27.42 17.41 -25.65
N HIS A 293 -26.94 18.13 -26.65
CA HIS A 293 -26.98 19.59 -26.61
C HIS A 293 -28.47 19.98 -26.61
N PRO A 294 -28.96 20.75 -25.62
CA PRO A 294 -30.23 21.42 -25.78
C PRO A 294 -30.03 22.46 -26.88
N THR A 295 -30.75 22.34 -27.98
CA THR A 295 -30.88 23.42 -28.96
C THR A 295 -31.80 24.49 -28.37
N PRO A 296 -31.33 25.71 -28.09
CA PRO A 296 -32.21 26.83 -27.90
C PRO A 296 -32.58 27.32 -29.31
N ASN A 297 -33.83 27.05 -29.72
CA ASN A 297 -34.58 27.70 -30.80
C ASN A 297 -35.38 26.67 -31.61
N SER A 298 -36.57 26.34 -31.11
CA SER A 298 -37.70 26.00 -31.98
C SER A 298 -38.74 27.12 -31.82
N PRO A 299 -38.93 28.00 -32.82
CA PRO A 299 -40.14 28.78 -32.90
C PRO A 299 -41.27 27.86 -33.37
N PHE A 300 -42.42 27.96 -32.70
CA PHE A 300 -43.69 27.37 -33.09
C PHE A 300 -44.04 27.68 -34.55
N PRO A 301 -44.75 26.75 -35.19
CA PRO A 301 -46.10 27.07 -35.68
C PRO A 301 -47.19 26.36 -34.87
#